data_AF-A0A3L6JEZ8-F1
#
_entry.id   AF-A0A3L6JEZ8-F1
#
_cell.length_a   1.000
_cell.length_b   1.000
_cell.length_c   1.000
_cell.angle_alpha   90.00
_cell.angle_beta   90.00
_cell.angle_gamma   90.00
#
_symmetry.space_group_name_H-M   'P 1'
#
loop_
_entity.id
_entity.type
_entity.pdbx_description
1 polymer ?
#
loop_
_entity_poly.entity_id
_entity_poly.type
_entity_poly.pdbx_seq_one_letter_code
_entity_poly.pdbx_strand_id
1 'polypeptide(L)'
;MVRKIFGRGKKDTKEEKEEEEESIEEQLGPREIEAPYTPPSPNTPIEVAPSVAEKLSVDKLPTVGAKESKSSERGGTVPYHNSLPDRLKYFSDDQSAVKGLESTDSFTLGFLAMGDRFKVEKEPMGPIKVEPGMTHEEDAFIRVSNEAVAELLSAASFKEFSDVYMHYYRNAGPGKFVKIELREDISSLNKRGFARVPILKLLIGTAR
;
A
#
# COMPACT_ATOMS: atom_id res chain seq x y z
N MET A 1 16.70 64.00 3.22
CA MET A 1 16.91 63.15 2.02
C MET A 1 15.58 62.46 1.74
N VAL A 2 14.79 63.00 0.81
CA VAL A 2 13.41 62.54 0.53
C VAL A 2 13.37 62.11 -0.94
N ARG A 3 13.10 60.83 -1.22
CA ARG A 3 12.87 60.35 -2.59
C ARG A 3 11.37 60.17 -2.82
N LYS A 4 10.90 60.90 -3.83
CA LYS A 4 9.53 60.97 -4.36
C LYS A 4 9.16 59.71 -5.16
N ILE A 5 7.85 59.52 -5.23
CA ILE A 5 7.05 58.54 -5.96
C ILE A 5 6.94 58.95 -7.45
N PHE A 6 6.54 57.98 -8.30
CA PHE A 6 5.93 58.07 -9.65
C PHE A 6 6.83 57.91 -10.89
N GLY A 7 6.46 56.92 -11.70
CA GLY A 7 6.90 56.72 -13.09
C GLY A 7 6.07 55.65 -13.78
N ARG A 8 4.87 56.02 -14.24
CA ARG A 8 3.91 55.22 -15.03
C ARG A 8 3.99 55.71 -16.48
N GLY A 9 4.20 54.82 -17.45
CA GLY A 9 4.02 55.03 -18.90
C GLY A 9 3.94 53.63 -19.54
N LYS A 10 2.83 53.08 -20.03
CA LYS A 10 1.80 53.45 -21.04
C LYS A 10 2.31 53.54 -22.48
N LYS A 11 1.57 52.82 -23.35
CA LYS A 11 1.42 52.85 -24.83
C LYS A 11 2.33 51.91 -25.62
N ASP A 12 1.92 51.22 -26.68
CA ASP A 12 0.65 50.97 -27.43
C ASP A 12 1.07 49.90 -28.49
N THR A 13 0.42 48.75 -28.72
CA THR A 13 -0.78 48.47 -29.58
C THR A 13 -0.44 47.91 -30.99
N LYS A 14 -1.15 46.81 -31.37
CA LYS A 14 -1.51 46.29 -32.73
C LYS A 14 -0.40 45.68 -33.62
N GLU A 15 -0.58 44.66 -34.47
CA GLU A 15 -1.70 44.07 -35.27
C GLU A 15 -1.33 42.57 -35.55
N GLU A 16 -2.22 41.58 -35.37
CA GLU A 16 -3.10 40.96 -36.39
C GLU A 16 -2.43 40.48 -37.70
N LYS A 17 -2.40 39.15 -37.92
CA LYS A 17 -2.67 38.55 -39.24
C LYS A 17 -3.06 37.06 -39.15
N GLU A 18 -4.21 36.77 -39.75
CA GLU A 18 -4.85 35.47 -39.97
C GLU A 18 -4.27 34.73 -41.20
N GLU A 19 -4.69 33.46 -41.31
CA GLU A 19 -4.99 32.66 -42.52
C GLU A 19 -4.06 31.52 -43.01
N GLU A 20 -4.77 30.52 -43.59
CA GLU A 20 -4.42 29.26 -44.30
C GLU A 20 -4.35 27.98 -43.43
N GLU A 21 -5.39 27.13 -43.34
CA GLU A 21 -5.90 26.13 -44.34
C GLU A 21 -4.77 25.25 -44.90
N GLU A 22 -4.80 23.91 -44.94
CA GLU A 22 -5.83 22.99 -45.43
C GLU A 22 -5.37 21.52 -45.21
N SER A 23 -6.33 20.59 -45.30
CA SER A 23 -6.24 19.22 -45.86
C SER A 23 -5.16 18.22 -45.37
N ILE A 24 -5.59 17.18 -44.61
CA ILE A 24 -5.27 15.76 -44.93
C ILE A 24 -6.46 14.87 -44.52
N GLU A 25 -7.41 14.72 -45.43
CA GLU A 25 -8.21 13.49 -45.59
C GLU A 25 -7.41 12.58 -46.53
N GLU A 26 -6.97 11.39 -46.08
CA GLU A 26 -7.09 10.17 -46.91
C GLU A 26 -6.73 8.89 -46.13
N GLN A 27 -7.76 8.05 -45.96
CA GLN A 27 -7.80 6.60 -46.16
C GLN A 27 -6.81 5.67 -45.43
N LEU A 28 -7.37 4.66 -44.73
CA LEU A 28 -7.20 3.24 -45.09
C LEU A 28 -8.04 2.32 -44.17
N GLY A 29 -9.09 1.72 -44.74
CA GLY A 29 -9.41 0.29 -44.57
C GLY A 29 -10.13 -0.20 -43.29
N PRO A 30 -10.86 -1.33 -43.39
CA PRO A 30 -12.07 -1.62 -42.62
C PRO A 30 -11.75 -2.30 -41.28
N ARG A 31 -12.45 -1.91 -40.21
CA ARG A 31 -12.50 -2.73 -38.99
C ARG A 31 -13.80 -3.49 -38.93
N GLU A 32 -13.61 -4.79 -38.78
CA GLU A 32 -14.58 -5.86 -38.77
C GLU A 32 -15.66 -5.63 -37.72
N ILE A 33 -16.87 -6.02 -38.10
CA ILE A 33 -18.03 -6.14 -37.24
C ILE A 33 -17.71 -7.29 -36.26
N GLU A 34 -17.38 -6.98 -35.01
CA GLU A 34 -17.31 -8.01 -33.97
C GLU A 34 -18.69 -8.66 -33.80
N ALA A 35 -18.73 -9.97 -33.99
CA ALA A 35 -19.90 -10.81 -33.86
C ALA A 35 -20.48 -10.76 -32.43
N PRO A 36 -21.81 -10.92 -32.27
CA PRO A 36 -22.43 -10.89 -30.96
C PRO A 36 -21.98 -12.06 -30.07
N TYR A 37 -21.57 -11.71 -28.85
CA TYR A 37 -21.24 -12.60 -27.74
C TYR A 37 -22.39 -13.58 -27.46
N THR A 38 -22.13 -14.89 -27.56
CA THR A 38 -23.05 -15.96 -27.15
C THR A 38 -22.62 -16.48 -25.78
N PRO A 39 -23.47 -16.46 -24.74
CA PRO A 39 -23.13 -17.05 -23.46
C PRO A 39 -23.17 -18.59 -23.54
N PRO A 40 -22.26 -19.32 -22.88
CA PRO A 40 -22.32 -20.77 -22.82
C PRO A 40 -23.54 -21.23 -22.02
N SER A 41 -24.36 -22.07 -22.66
CA SER A 41 -25.56 -22.69 -22.08
C SER A 41 -25.17 -23.76 -21.03
N PRO A 42 -25.90 -23.86 -19.91
CA PRO A 42 -25.59 -24.75 -18.80
C PRO A 42 -26.20 -26.12 -19.06
N ASN A 43 -25.39 -27.14 -19.35
CA ASN A 43 -25.80 -28.53 -19.18
C ASN A 43 -24.60 -29.46 -19.27
N THR A 44 -24.07 -29.85 -18.12
CA THR A 44 -23.36 -31.12 -17.96
C THR A 44 -23.72 -31.69 -16.59
N PRO A 45 -24.53 -32.76 -16.52
CA PRO A 45 -24.77 -33.46 -15.27
C PRO A 45 -23.56 -34.33 -14.94
N ILE A 46 -23.00 -34.17 -13.74
CA ILE A 46 -22.07 -35.13 -13.14
C ILE A 46 -22.66 -35.55 -11.80
N GLU A 47 -23.23 -36.76 -11.77
CA GLU A 47 -23.72 -37.55 -10.63
C GLU A 47 -23.61 -39.01 -11.12
N VAL A 48 -23.12 -40.05 -10.44
CA VAL A 48 -22.91 -40.38 -9.03
C VAL A 48 -21.87 -41.52 -9.00
N ALA A 49 -20.99 -41.59 -7.99
CA ALA A 49 -20.50 -42.86 -7.40
C ALA A 49 -19.83 -42.57 -6.01
N PRO A 50 -19.72 -43.53 -5.08
CA PRO A 50 -20.44 -43.49 -3.82
C PRO A 50 -19.57 -43.23 -2.59
N SER A 51 -20.27 -42.80 -1.54
CA SER A 51 -19.88 -42.84 -0.13
C SER A 51 -19.31 -44.21 0.28
N VAL A 52 -18.11 -44.20 0.86
CA VAL A 52 -17.68 -45.20 1.84
C VAL A 52 -17.15 -44.45 3.05
N ALA A 53 -17.90 -44.59 4.15
CA ALA A 53 -17.49 -44.20 5.47
C ALA A 53 -16.35 -45.12 5.96
N GLU A 54 -15.26 -44.53 6.43
CA GLU A 54 -14.38 -45.23 7.36
C GLU A 54 -13.92 -44.27 8.45
N LYS A 55 -14.44 -44.50 9.66
CA LYS A 55 -13.97 -43.93 10.92
C LYS A 55 -12.60 -44.51 11.20
N LEU A 56 -11.58 -43.67 11.37
CA LEU A 56 -10.43 -44.02 12.21
C LEU A 56 -10.06 -42.82 13.08
N SER A 57 -10.05 -43.13 14.37
CA SER A 57 -9.95 -42.25 15.51
C SER A 57 -8.49 -41.97 15.84
N VAL A 58 -8.25 -40.74 16.30
CA VAL A 58 -7.22 -40.32 17.28
C VAL A 58 -5.79 -40.73 16.98
N ASP A 59 -4.99 -39.77 16.53
CA ASP A 59 -3.71 -39.59 17.20
C ASP A 59 -3.35 -38.12 17.41
N LYS A 60 -2.79 -37.93 18.60
CA LYS A 60 -2.71 -36.70 19.37
C LYS A 60 -1.42 -35.97 18.97
N LEU A 61 -1.54 -34.89 18.19
CA LEU A 61 -0.41 -33.97 17.94
C LEU A 61 -0.66 -32.61 18.58
N PRO A 62 0.37 -32.03 19.19
CA PRO A 62 0.22 -31.09 20.29
C PRO A 62 -0.25 -29.72 19.81
N THR A 63 -1.20 -29.18 20.56
CA THR A 63 -1.47 -27.75 20.67
C THR A 63 -0.16 -27.02 21.04
N VAL A 64 0.56 -26.50 20.03
CA VAL A 64 1.56 -25.46 20.29
C VAL A 64 0.80 -24.15 20.46
N GLY A 65 0.34 -23.94 21.69
CA GLY A 65 0.03 -22.60 22.16
C GLY A 65 1.33 -21.81 22.23
N ALA A 66 1.55 -20.93 21.25
CA ALA A 66 2.53 -19.85 21.36
C ALA A 66 1.77 -18.52 21.44
N LYS A 67 0.98 -18.36 22.51
CA LYS A 67 0.69 -17.03 23.05
C LYS A 67 1.86 -16.65 23.95
N GLU A 68 2.81 -15.93 23.38
CA GLU A 68 3.61 -14.91 24.05
C GLU A 68 4.45 -14.22 22.96
N SER A 69 3.88 -13.17 22.36
CA SER A 69 4.65 -12.17 21.62
C SER A 69 5.52 -11.41 22.63
N LYS A 70 6.62 -12.04 23.04
CA LYS A 70 7.70 -11.32 23.72
C LYS A 70 8.26 -10.35 22.70
N SER A 71 8.02 -9.06 22.95
CA SER A 71 8.69 -7.95 22.27
C SER A 71 10.16 -8.32 22.09
N SER A 72 10.63 -8.32 20.85
CA SER A 72 12.02 -8.61 20.58
C SER A 72 12.87 -7.56 21.29
N GLU A 73 13.65 -7.97 22.30
CA GLU A 73 14.65 -7.07 22.89
C GLU A 73 15.56 -6.57 21.77
N ARG A 74 16.06 -5.33 21.87
CA ARG A 74 16.92 -4.70 20.85
C ARG A 74 17.95 -5.70 20.28
N GLY A 75 17.69 -6.20 19.07
CA GLY A 75 18.56 -7.16 18.38
C GLY A 75 18.01 -8.59 18.24
N GLY A 76 16.80 -8.88 18.73
CA GLY A 76 16.14 -10.17 18.54
C GLY A 76 15.75 -10.40 17.08
N THR A 77 15.93 -11.63 16.61
CA THR A 77 15.50 -12.06 15.28
C THR A 77 13.98 -12.17 15.24
N VAL A 78 13.35 -11.52 14.26
CA VAL A 78 11.91 -11.59 14.05
C VAL A 78 11.56 -12.95 13.47
N PRO A 79 10.49 -13.63 13.95
CA PRO A 79 10.05 -14.91 13.40
C PRO A 79 9.77 -14.85 11.90
N TYR A 80 9.79 -16.01 11.23
CA TYR A 80 9.36 -16.10 9.82
C TYR A 80 7.84 -15.91 9.71
N HIS A 81 7.42 -15.12 8.72
CA HIS A 81 6.01 -14.87 8.43
C HIS A 81 5.76 -15.17 6.95
N ASN A 82 4.61 -15.73 6.64
CA ASN A 82 4.25 -16.12 5.26
C ASN A 82 3.64 -14.96 4.46
N SER A 83 3.27 -13.87 5.14
CA SER A 83 2.58 -12.74 4.54
C SER A 83 3.03 -11.40 5.16
N LEU A 84 2.98 -10.34 4.36
CA LEU A 84 3.27 -8.98 4.83
C LEU A 84 2.27 -8.50 5.90
N PRO A 85 0.95 -8.77 5.82
CA PRO A 85 0.00 -8.47 6.88
C PRO A 85 0.40 -9.05 8.24
N ASP A 86 0.77 -10.34 8.29
CA ASP A 86 1.15 -11.00 9.54
C ASP A 86 2.41 -10.36 10.13
N ARG A 87 3.37 -10.02 9.27
CA ARG A 87 4.61 -9.36 9.66
C ARG A 87 4.37 -7.96 10.25
N LEU A 88 3.48 -7.19 9.63
CA LEU A 88 3.09 -5.87 10.12
C LEU A 88 2.30 -5.97 11.43
N LYS A 89 1.45 -6.99 11.57
CA LYS A 89 0.76 -7.28 12.82
C LYS A 89 1.75 -7.58 13.95
N TYR A 90 2.77 -8.41 13.69
CA TYR A 90 3.84 -8.66 14.64
C TYR A 90 4.57 -7.38 15.06
N PHE A 91 4.95 -6.52 14.11
CA PHE A 91 5.59 -5.24 14.45
C PHE A 91 4.65 -4.29 15.18
N SER A 92 3.34 -4.42 15.00
CA SER A 92 2.35 -3.63 15.74
C SER A 92 2.27 -4.01 17.23
N ASP A 93 2.67 -5.24 17.57
CA ASP A 93 2.78 -5.72 18.95
C ASP A 93 4.17 -5.44 19.55
N ASP A 94 5.18 -5.11 18.72
CA ASP A 94 6.54 -4.80 19.18
C ASP A 94 6.65 -3.35 19.70
N GLN A 95 6.82 -3.22 21.01
CA GLN A 95 6.98 -1.96 21.74
C GLN A 95 8.03 -1.01 21.13
N SER A 96 9.08 -1.55 20.50
CA SER A 96 10.11 -0.73 19.87
C SER A 96 9.63 -0.07 18.57
N ALA A 97 8.80 -0.75 17.79
CA ALA A 97 8.28 -0.28 16.51
C ALA A 97 7.06 0.63 16.67
N VAL A 98 6.25 0.41 17.72
CA VAL A 98 5.05 1.22 18.02
C VAL A 98 5.24 2.27 19.12
N LYS A 99 6.48 2.57 19.50
CA LYS A 99 6.76 3.61 20.51
C LYS A 99 6.05 4.93 20.15
N GLY A 100 5.18 5.41 21.04
CA GLY A 100 4.43 6.66 20.87
C GLY A 100 3.04 6.52 20.22
N LEU A 101 2.61 5.29 19.89
CA LEU A 101 1.33 5.01 19.24
C LEU A 101 0.10 5.44 20.05
N GLU A 102 0.20 5.44 21.38
CA GLU A 102 -0.87 5.91 22.28
C GLU A 102 -1.28 7.37 22.00
N SER A 103 -0.33 8.18 21.53
CA SER A 103 -0.54 9.61 21.24
C SER A 103 -1.00 9.89 19.80
N THR A 104 -1.19 8.85 18.99
CA THR A 104 -1.61 8.97 17.59
C THR A 104 -3.14 8.94 17.50
N ASP A 105 -3.70 9.81 16.66
CA ASP A 105 -5.12 9.81 16.33
C ASP A 105 -5.53 8.52 15.60
N SER A 106 -6.81 8.42 15.23
CA SER A 106 -7.26 7.35 14.34
C SER A 106 -6.57 7.47 12.99
N PHE A 107 -6.35 6.34 12.31
CA PHE A 107 -5.84 6.31 10.95
C PHE A 107 -6.22 5.03 10.23
N THR A 108 -6.13 5.08 8.90
CA THR A 108 -6.37 3.96 8.00
C THR A 108 -5.34 3.97 6.88
N LEU A 109 -4.57 2.91 6.72
CA LEU A 109 -3.59 2.74 5.63
C LEU A 109 -4.01 1.56 4.77
N GLY A 110 -4.11 1.75 3.46
CA GLY A 110 -4.39 0.67 2.53
C GLY A 110 -3.12 0.11 1.92
N PHE A 111 -3.12 -1.19 1.67
CA PHE A 111 -1.99 -1.91 1.08
C PHE A 111 -2.41 -2.75 -0.13
N LEU A 112 -1.51 -2.85 -1.10
CA LEU A 112 -1.53 -3.84 -2.17
C LEU A 112 -0.16 -4.51 -2.25
N ALA A 113 -0.08 -5.78 -1.87
CA ALA A 113 1.15 -6.56 -1.83
C ALA A 113 0.87 -8.01 -2.27
N MET A 114 1.67 -8.59 -3.16
CA MET A 114 1.45 -9.97 -3.67
C MET A 114 0.07 -10.22 -4.30
N GLY A 115 -0.65 -9.18 -4.72
CA GLY A 115 -2.03 -9.28 -5.21
C GLY A 115 -3.09 -9.20 -4.11
N ASP A 116 -2.69 -9.30 -2.84
CA ASP A 116 -3.57 -9.15 -1.70
C ASP A 116 -3.79 -7.69 -1.35
N ARG A 117 -5.05 -7.35 -1.03
CA ARG A 117 -5.44 -6.06 -0.50
C ARG A 117 -5.78 -6.20 0.98
N PHE A 118 -5.17 -5.36 1.80
CA PHE A 118 -5.43 -5.31 3.23
C PHE A 118 -5.31 -3.87 3.73
N LYS A 119 -5.86 -3.62 4.91
CA LYS A 119 -5.81 -2.33 5.59
C LYS A 119 -5.16 -2.47 6.97
N VAL A 120 -4.45 -1.43 7.37
CA VAL A 120 -3.91 -1.24 8.71
C VAL A 120 -4.61 -0.03 9.29
N GLU A 121 -5.47 -0.25 10.28
CA GLU A 121 -6.29 0.81 10.87
C GLU A 121 -6.12 0.88 12.38
N LYS A 122 -6.40 2.05 12.93
CA LYS A 122 -6.39 2.30 14.36
C LYS A 122 -7.53 3.23 14.70
N GLU A 123 -8.31 2.87 15.71
CA GLU A 123 -9.30 3.74 16.33
C GLU A 123 -8.64 4.74 17.31
N PRO A 124 -9.32 5.85 17.68
CA PRO A 124 -8.80 6.77 18.69
C PRO A 124 -8.48 6.00 19.98
N MET A 125 -7.22 6.10 20.44
CA MET A 125 -6.71 5.35 21.60
C MET A 125 -6.87 3.82 21.56
N GLY A 126 -7.16 3.23 20.39
CA GLY A 126 -7.30 1.78 20.20
C GLY A 126 -6.01 1.08 19.72
N PRO A 127 -6.01 -0.26 19.68
CA PRO A 127 -4.91 -1.02 19.09
C PRO A 127 -4.90 -0.88 17.55
N ILE A 128 -3.76 -1.19 16.93
CA ILE A 128 -3.69 -1.36 15.48
C ILE A 128 -4.36 -2.67 15.11
N LYS A 129 -5.23 -2.62 14.11
CA LYS A 129 -5.87 -3.77 13.47
C LYS A 129 -5.31 -3.91 12.06
N VAL A 130 -4.99 -5.14 11.68
CA VAL A 130 -4.63 -5.50 10.30
C VAL A 130 -5.71 -6.42 9.79
N GLU A 131 -6.47 -5.96 8.79
CA GLU A 131 -7.64 -6.66 8.26
C GLU A 131 -7.55 -6.80 6.73
N PRO A 132 -8.02 -7.90 6.15
CA PRO A 132 -8.12 -8.04 4.70
C PRO A 132 -9.17 -7.07 4.13
N GLY A 133 -8.98 -6.64 2.89
CA GLY A 133 -9.92 -5.78 2.17
C GLY A 133 -9.33 -4.45 1.71
N MET A 134 -10.19 -3.62 1.12
CA MET A 134 -9.85 -2.28 0.64
C MET A 134 -10.81 -1.27 1.25
N THR A 135 -10.32 -0.06 1.49
CA THR A 135 -11.13 1.10 1.86
C THR A 135 -10.83 2.24 0.90
N HIS A 136 -11.81 3.09 0.64
CA HIS A 136 -11.63 4.30 -0.16
C HIS A 136 -11.25 5.52 0.70
N GLU A 137 -11.38 5.40 2.02
CA GLU A 137 -11.09 6.45 3.01
C GLU A 137 -9.75 6.17 3.72
N GLU A 138 -8.73 5.83 2.95
CA GLU A 138 -7.37 5.62 3.44
C GLU A 138 -6.59 6.94 3.52
N ASP A 139 -5.75 7.11 4.53
CA ASP A 139 -4.83 8.25 4.68
C ASP A 139 -3.65 8.15 3.70
N ALA A 140 -3.23 6.92 3.43
CA ALA A 140 -2.24 6.61 2.41
C ALA A 140 -2.49 5.22 1.83
N PHE A 141 -2.16 5.07 0.55
CA PHE A 141 -2.14 3.80 -0.16
C PHE A 141 -0.72 3.37 -0.45
N ILE A 142 -0.37 2.15 -0.05
CA ILE A 142 0.98 1.61 -0.16
C ILE A 142 0.96 0.39 -1.07
N ARG A 143 1.66 0.49 -2.20
CA ARG A 143 1.83 -0.62 -3.12
C ARG A 143 3.24 -1.19 -3.02
N VAL A 144 3.35 -2.48 -2.76
CA VAL A 144 4.62 -3.20 -2.64
C VAL A 144 4.70 -4.24 -3.74
N SER A 145 5.76 -4.18 -4.54
CA SER A 145 6.02 -5.19 -5.57
C SER A 145 6.31 -6.57 -4.98
N ASN A 146 6.01 -7.63 -5.71
CA ASN A 146 6.21 -9.01 -5.24
C ASN A 146 7.66 -9.30 -4.81
N GLU A 147 8.65 -8.82 -5.56
CA GLU A 147 10.06 -9.02 -5.22
C GLU A 147 10.45 -8.27 -3.93
N ALA A 148 9.98 -7.02 -3.78
CA ALA A 148 10.17 -6.27 -2.54
C ALA A 148 9.50 -6.96 -1.33
N VAL A 149 8.31 -7.57 -1.51
CA VAL A 149 7.66 -8.33 -0.42
C VAL A 149 8.54 -9.50 0.02
N ALA A 150 9.09 -10.27 -0.92
CA ALA A 150 9.95 -11.40 -0.58
C ALA A 150 11.18 -10.97 0.26
N GLU A 151 11.81 -9.85 -0.08
CA GLU A 151 12.95 -9.31 0.67
C GLU A 151 12.53 -8.69 2.02
N LEU A 152 11.35 -8.08 2.10
CA LEU A 152 10.81 -7.57 3.36
C LEU A 152 10.50 -8.71 4.34
N LEU A 153 10.02 -9.86 3.85
CA LEU A 153 9.73 -11.03 4.66
C LEU A 153 11.00 -11.76 5.12
N SER A 154 12.11 -11.63 4.38
CA SER A 154 13.40 -12.24 4.74
C SER A 154 14.21 -11.41 5.74
N ALA A 155 13.85 -10.15 5.99
CA ALA A 155 14.52 -9.30 6.97
C ALA A 155 14.54 -9.97 8.35
N ALA A 156 15.70 -9.96 9.04
CA ALA A 156 15.85 -10.57 10.35
C ALA A 156 15.41 -9.65 11.49
N SER A 157 15.31 -8.34 11.26
CA SER A 157 14.96 -7.35 12.28
C SER A 157 14.06 -6.24 11.75
N PHE A 158 13.43 -5.47 12.64
CA PHE A 158 12.69 -4.26 12.24
C PHE A 158 13.60 -3.22 11.55
N LYS A 159 14.88 -3.14 11.97
CA LYS A 159 15.85 -2.24 11.34
C LYS A 159 16.10 -2.65 9.89
N GLU A 160 16.41 -3.92 9.65
CA GLU A 160 16.61 -4.44 8.29
C GLU A 160 15.36 -4.29 7.43
N PHE A 161 14.18 -4.57 7.99
CA PHE A 161 12.91 -4.34 7.32
C PHE A 161 12.77 -2.86 6.90
N SER A 162 13.09 -1.94 7.81
CA SER A 162 13.05 -0.50 7.55
C SER A 162 14.03 -0.09 6.45
N ASP A 163 15.25 -0.62 6.50
CA ASP A 163 16.31 -0.32 5.52
C ASP A 163 15.90 -0.81 4.12
N VAL A 164 15.40 -2.05 3.99
CA VAL A 164 14.90 -2.62 2.73
C VAL A 164 13.70 -1.84 2.20
N TYR A 165 12.72 -1.54 3.06
CA TYR A 165 11.54 -0.78 2.69
C TYR A 165 11.91 0.60 2.14
N MET A 166 12.80 1.32 2.84
CA MET A 166 13.25 2.64 2.40
C MET A 166 14.14 2.60 1.17
N HIS A 167 14.94 1.54 1.00
CA HIS A 167 15.71 1.33 -0.22
C HIS A 167 14.79 1.25 -1.44
N TYR A 168 13.73 0.43 -1.38
CA TYR A 168 12.77 0.28 -2.48
C TYR A 168 11.80 1.43 -2.65
N TYR A 169 11.55 2.19 -1.60
CA TYR A 169 10.81 3.44 -1.71
C TYR A 169 11.62 4.53 -2.44
N ARG A 170 12.91 4.66 -2.12
CA ARG A 170 13.79 5.68 -2.72
C ARG A 170 14.31 5.30 -4.10
N ASN A 171 14.55 4.01 -4.35
CA ASN A 171 15.15 3.48 -5.58
C ASN A 171 14.17 2.53 -6.30
N ALA A 172 12.98 3.03 -6.62
CA ALA A 172 11.98 2.23 -7.33
C ALA A 172 12.48 1.83 -8.73
N GLY A 173 12.46 0.53 -9.02
CA GLY A 173 12.85 -0.05 -10.31
C GLY A 173 11.78 -1.01 -10.86
N PRO A 174 12.01 -1.57 -12.07
CA PRO A 174 11.13 -2.58 -12.64
C PRO A 174 11.03 -3.79 -11.71
N GLY A 175 9.83 -4.14 -11.27
CA GLY A 175 9.60 -5.31 -10.41
C GLY A 175 9.99 -5.15 -8.93
N LYS A 176 10.75 -4.10 -8.57
CA LYS A 176 11.23 -3.83 -7.21
C LYS A 176 10.89 -2.41 -6.78
N PHE A 177 9.79 -2.25 -6.06
CA PHE A 177 9.38 -0.93 -5.57
C PHE A 177 8.48 -1.02 -4.34
N VAL A 178 8.53 0.08 -3.59
CA VAL A 178 7.50 0.47 -2.62
C VAL A 178 6.98 1.83 -3.07
N LYS A 179 5.70 1.91 -3.45
CA LYS A 179 5.06 3.16 -3.85
C LYS A 179 4.10 3.60 -2.77
N ILE A 180 4.22 4.83 -2.32
CA ILE A 180 3.38 5.43 -1.27
C ILE A 180 2.61 6.58 -1.92
N GLU A 181 1.29 6.49 -1.90
CA GLU A 181 0.37 7.52 -2.38
C GLU A 181 -0.37 8.10 -1.17
N LEU A 182 0.04 9.28 -0.70
CA LEU A 182 -0.63 9.96 0.40
C LEU A 182 -1.94 10.57 -0.11
N ARG A 183 -3.03 10.36 0.63
CA ARG A 183 -4.34 11.02 0.37
C ARG A 183 -4.48 12.33 1.15
N GLU A 184 -3.79 12.42 2.28
CA GLU A 184 -3.64 13.66 3.04
C GLU A 184 -2.23 14.24 2.92
N ASP A 185 -2.11 15.54 3.13
CA ASP A 185 -0.81 16.21 3.22
C ASP A 185 0.04 15.64 4.35
N ILE A 186 1.35 15.52 4.11
CA ILE A 186 2.30 15.01 5.12
C ILE A 186 2.27 15.82 6.43
N SER A 187 2.01 17.13 6.33
CA SER A 187 1.86 18.01 7.49
C SER A 187 0.64 17.66 8.36
N SER A 188 -0.46 17.19 7.75
CA SER A 188 -1.65 16.70 8.46
C SER A 188 -1.32 15.42 9.21
N LEU A 189 -0.75 14.44 8.52
CA LEU A 189 -0.36 13.15 9.09
C LEU A 189 0.63 13.32 10.27
N ASN A 190 1.58 14.25 10.15
CA ASN A 190 2.52 14.53 11.23
C ASN A 190 1.85 15.13 12.46
N LYS A 191 0.84 16.00 12.29
CA LYS A 191 0.05 16.55 13.40
C LYS A 191 -0.74 15.46 14.12
N ARG A 192 -1.27 14.49 13.37
CA ARG A 192 -1.96 13.28 13.87
C ARG A 192 -1.03 12.27 14.56
N GLY A 193 0.29 12.52 14.53
CA GLY A 193 1.28 11.76 15.30
C GLY A 193 2.08 10.73 14.50
N PHE A 194 1.91 10.63 13.19
CA PHE A 194 2.61 9.64 12.37
C PHE A 194 4.15 9.73 12.47
N ALA A 195 4.71 10.94 12.48
CA ALA A 195 6.16 11.14 12.60
C ALA A 195 6.76 10.68 13.93
N ARG A 196 5.94 10.49 14.97
CA ARG A 196 6.38 10.09 16.31
C ARG A 196 6.52 8.58 16.45
N VAL A 197 5.78 7.82 15.64
CA VAL A 197 5.73 6.35 15.71
C VAL A 197 6.66 5.77 14.64
N PRO A 198 7.67 4.97 15.01
CA PRO A 198 8.65 4.44 14.04
C PRO A 198 8.03 3.70 12.85
N ILE A 199 7.08 2.78 13.11
CA ILE A 199 6.43 2.03 12.03
C ILE A 199 5.59 2.93 11.12
N LEU A 200 4.84 3.90 11.65
CA LEU A 200 4.03 4.80 10.82
C LEU A 200 4.91 5.73 9.99
N LYS A 201 5.96 6.27 10.61
CA LYS A 201 6.97 7.09 9.94
C LYS A 201 7.60 6.36 8.74
N LEU A 202 7.90 5.08 8.91
CA LEU A 202 8.37 4.20 7.84
C LEU A 202 7.32 4.05 6.73
N LEU A 203 6.10 3.68 7.10
CA LEU A 203 5.04 3.36 6.15
C LEU A 203 4.62 4.54 5.27
N ILE A 204 4.69 5.78 5.78
CA ILE A 204 4.44 7.00 5.00
C ILE A 204 5.70 7.58 4.32
N GLY A 205 6.84 6.88 4.38
CA GLY A 205 8.07 7.27 3.69
C GLY A 205 8.83 8.44 4.32
N THR A 206 8.52 8.80 5.57
CA THR A 206 9.21 9.89 6.29
C THR A 206 10.35 9.40 7.18
N ALA A 207 10.59 8.09 7.23
CA ALA A 207 11.79 7.54 7.86
C ALA A 207 13.02 8.11 7.15
N ARG A 208 13.87 8.79 7.92
CA ARG A 208 15.10 9.42 7.40
C ARG A 208 16.26 8.50 7.66
#